data_AF-J0QL66-F1
#
_entry.id   AF-J0QL66-F1
#
_cell.length_a   1.000
_cell.length_b   1.000
_cell.length_c   1.000
_cell.angle_alpha   90.00
_cell.angle_beta   90.00
_cell.angle_gamma   90.00
#
_symmetry.space_group_name_H-M   'P 1'
#
loop_
_entity.id
_entity.type
_entity.pdbx_description
1 polymer ?
#
loop_
_entity_poly.entity_id
_entity_poly.type
_entity_poly.pdbx_seq_one_letter_code
_entity_poly.pdbx_strand_id
1 'polypeptide(L)'
;MPPNLRFHNKCPHPSGKNIPALVALVEGGGSFAIHRTFLQDNGCKTEQLTAKAMLGSVKGGAVYLCQANHQHLVICEGIETGISLLSGLLSKPVTLWASLSTTGIMHVNLPKCQARLTVAMDGDDAGRKAVALAERAYSHGFKVFIMQAPEGADYNNCLLNFKEKR
;
A
#
# COMPACT_ATOMS: atom_id res chain seq x y z
N MET A 1 8.52 -12.78 -2.26
CA MET A 1 7.16 -12.19 -2.29
C MET A 1 6.65 -12.09 -0.85
N PRO A 2 6.00 -11.00 -0.42
CA PRO A 2 5.51 -10.86 0.95
C PRO A 2 4.60 -12.04 1.37
N PRO A 3 4.63 -12.48 2.64
CA PRO A 3 3.85 -13.63 3.08
C PRO A 3 2.35 -13.44 2.88
N ASN A 4 1.86 -12.19 2.94
CA ASN A 4 0.45 -11.82 2.82
C ASN A 4 -0.03 -11.59 1.38
N LEU A 5 0.79 -11.90 0.38
CA LEU A 5 0.50 -11.61 -1.02
C LEU A 5 0.67 -12.88 -1.86
N ARG A 6 -0.35 -13.25 -2.63
CA ARG A 6 -0.34 -14.44 -3.51
C ARG A 6 -0.97 -14.14 -4.85
N PHE A 7 -0.46 -14.78 -5.90
CA PHE A 7 -1.09 -14.75 -7.21
C PHE A 7 -2.13 -15.86 -7.33
N HIS A 8 -3.28 -15.55 -7.93
CA HIS A 8 -4.32 -16.50 -8.26
C HIS A 8 -4.75 -16.30 -9.72
N ASN A 9 -4.45 -17.29 -10.56
CA ASN A 9 -4.67 -17.23 -12.02
C ASN A 9 -6.16 -17.19 -12.46
N LYS A 10 -7.10 -17.56 -11.59
CA LYS A 10 -8.54 -17.67 -11.88
C LYS A 10 -9.37 -17.16 -10.69
N CYS A 11 -9.07 -15.95 -10.23
CA CYS A 11 -9.75 -15.36 -9.08
C CYS A 11 -11.18 -14.92 -9.46
N PRO A 12 -12.21 -15.24 -8.65
CA PRO A 12 -13.57 -14.76 -8.88
C PRO A 12 -13.66 -13.23 -8.86
N HIS A 13 -14.12 -12.66 -9.96
CA HIS A 13 -14.32 -11.22 -10.15
C HIS A 13 -15.80 -10.84 -9.92
N PRO A 14 -16.10 -9.64 -9.39
CA PRO A 14 -17.49 -9.17 -9.19
C PRO A 14 -18.39 -9.20 -10.44
N SER A 15 -17.81 -9.19 -11.64
CA SER A 15 -18.55 -9.34 -12.92
C SER A 15 -18.99 -10.77 -13.23
N GLY A 16 -18.71 -11.75 -12.36
CA GLY A 16 -19.02 -13.17 -12.58
C GLY A 16 -17.98 -13.94 -13.40
N LYS A 17 -16.90 -13.27 -13.86
CA LYS A 17 -15.79 -13.91 -14.57
C LYS A 17 -14.69 -14.37 -13.60
N ASN A 18 -13.84 -15.29 -14.04
CA ASN A 18 -12.60 -15.65 -13.34
C ASN A 18 -11.42 -15.01 -14.07
N ILE A 19 -10.64 -14.21 -13.35
CA ILE A 19 -9.57 -13.36 -13.92
C ILE A 19 -8.31 -13.52 -13.06
N PRO A 20 -7.10 -13.52 -13.66
CA PRO A 20 -5.86 -13.45 -12.89
C PRO A 20 -5.89 -12.29 -11.89
N ALA A 21 -5.46 -12.54 -10.66
CA ALA A 21 -5.42 -11.50 -9.63
C ALA A 21 -4.27 -11.71 -8.64
N LEU A 22 -3.80 -10.60 -8.11
CA LEU A 22 -3.00 -10.54 -6.90
C LEU A 22 -3.93 -10.45 -5.70
N VAL A 23 -3.90 -11.45 -4.82
CA VAL A 23 -4.72 -11.52 -3.61
C VAL A 23 -3.84 -11.18 -2.41
N ALA A 24 -4.29 -10.22 -1.61
CA ALA A 24 -3.60 -9.73 -0.44
C ALA A 24 -4.46 -9.90 0.82
N LEU A 25 -3.87 -10.44 1.88
CA LEU A 25 -4.48 -10.46 3.21
C LEU A 25 -4.43 -9.07 3.82
N VAL A 26 -5.57 -8.61 4.34
CA VAL A 26 -5.69 -7.36 5.10
C VAL A 26 -5.63 -7.68 6.59
N GLU A 27 -4.67 -7.09 7.28
CA GLU A 27 -4.43 -7.26 8.71
C GLU A 27 -4.73 -5.97 9.49
N GLY A 28 -4.92 -6.08 10.81
CA GLY A 28 -5.17 -4.94 11.70
C GLY A 28 -6.59 -4.37 11.65
N GLY A 29 -7.46 -4.90 10.76
CA GLY A 29 -8.89 -4.62 10.74
C GLY A 29 -9.67 -5.40 11.82
N GLY A 30 -10.95 -5.08 11.99
CA GLY A 30 -11.82 -5.74 12.97
C GLY A 30 -12.37 -7.12 12.54
N SER A 31 -12.10 -7.54 11.31
CA SER A 31 -12.56 -8.81 10.73
C SER A 31 -11.61 -9.27 9.64
N PHE A 32 -11.67 -10.56 9.27
CA PHE A 32 -10.94 -11.08 8.11
C PHE A 32 -11.36 -10.37 6.82
N ALA A 33 -10.39 -9.90 6.05
CA ALA A 33 -10.62 -9.29 4.75
C ALA A 33 -9.47 -9.55 3.78
N ILE A 34 -9.79 -9.55 2.49
CA ILE A 34 -8.81 -9.63 1.41
C ILE A 34 -8.99 -8.51 0.39
N HIS A 35 -7.88 -8.05 -0.16
CA HIS A 35 -7.81 -7.17 -1.31
C HIS A 35 -7.43 -7.97 -2.54
N ARG A 36 -8.14 -7.78 -3.65
CA ARG A 36 -7.81 -8.41 -4.94
C ARG A 36 -7.51 -7.33 -5.96
N THR A 37 -6.30 -7.34 -6.52
CA THR A 37 -5.93 -6.55 -7.70
C THR A 37 -6.05 -7.45 -8.92
N PHE A 38 -7.01 -7.19 -9.80
CA PHE A 38 -7.21 -7.97 -11.01
C PHE A 38 -6.27 -7.52 -12.12
N LEU A 39 -5.71 -8.49 -12.81
CA LEU A 39 -4.65 -8.31 -13.78
C LEU A 39 -5.10 -8.77 -15.17
N GLN A 40 -4.51 -8.17 -16.19
CA GLN A 40 -4.52 -8.67 -17.56
C GLN A 40 -3.42 -9.73 -17.72
N ASP A 41 -3.39 -10.41 -18.86
CA ASP A 41 -2.38 -11.45 -19.15
C ASP A 41 -0.95 -10.90 -19.19
N ASN A 42 -0.78 -9.61 -19.49
CA ASN A 42 0.50 -8.91 -19.45
C ASN A 42 0.96 -8.52 -18.03
N GLY A 43 0.17 -8.82 -16.99
CA GLY A 43 0.48 -8.51 -15.60
C GLY A 43 0.12 -7.08 -15.16
N CYS A 44 -0.35 -6.22 -16.07
CA CYS A 44 -0.90 -4.90 -15.72
C CYS A 44 -2.28 -5.05 -15.08
N LYS A 45 -2.74 -4.04 -14.33
CA LYS A 45 -4.13 -3.99 -13.85
C LYS A 45 -5.10 -4.07 -15.02
N THR A 46 -6.25 -4.70 -14.83
CA THR A 46 -7.34 -4.62 -15.81
C THR A 46 -7.85 -3.18 -15.92
N GLU A 47 -8.03 -2.70 -17.15
CA GLU A 47 -8.58 -1.37 -17.46
C GLU A 47 -10.05 -1.45 -17.89
N GLN A 48 -10.49 -2.63 -18.33
CA GLN A 48 -11.84 -2.86 -18.88
C GLN A 48 -12.87 -3.23 -17.80
N LEU A 49 -12.38 -3.62 -16.62
CA LEU A 49 -13.19 -4.09 -15.50
C LEU A 49 -12.71 -3.43 -14.21
N THR A 50 -13.43 -3.68 -13.12
CA THR A 50 -13.03 -3.21 -11.79
C THR A 50 -11.65 -3.78 -11.40
N ALA A 51 -10.63 -2.92 -11.43
CA ALA A 51 -9.24 -3.30 -11.18
C ALA A 51 -8.96 -3.80 -9.75
N LYS A 52 -9.76 -3.35 -8.77
CA LYS A 52 -9.56 -3.67 -7.35
C LYS A 52 -10.89 -4.03 -6.70
N ALA A 53 -10.96 -5.15 -5.99
CA ALA A 53 -12.15 -5.50 -5.21
C ALA A 53 -11.81 -6.14 -3.86
N MET A 54 -12.58 -5.77 -2.85
CA MET A 54 -12.39 -6.26 -1.47
C MET A 54 -13.42 -7.33 -1.15
N LEU A 55 -13.10 -8.24 -0.24
CA LEU A 55 -14.06 -9.10 0.47
C LEU A 55 -13.83 -8.93 1.96
N GLY A 56 -14.90 -8.69 2.71
CA GLY A 56 -14.83 -8.33 4.13
C GLY A 56 -14.57 -6.84 4.36
N SER A 57 -14.56 -6.44 5.64
CA SER A 57 -14.30 -5.05 6.03
C SER A 57 -12.80 -4.78 6.10
N VAL A 58 -12.34 -3.84 5.27
CA VAL A 58 -10.93 -3.39 5.25
C VAL A 58 -10.69 -2.14 6.13
N LYS A 59 -11.73 -1.63 6.80
CA LYS A 59 -11.62 -0.42 7.62
C LYS A 59 -10.64 -0.63 8.78
N GLY A 60 -9.67 0.27 8.89
CA GLY A 60 -8.62 0.19 9.89
C GLY A 60 -7.52 -0.83 9.58
N GLY A 61 -7.68 -1.63 8.52
CA GLY A 61 -6.70 -2.61 8.12
C GLY A 61 -5.72 -2.10 7.06
N ALA A 62 -4.64 -2.87 6.88
CA ALA A 62 -3.66 -2.68 5.83
C ALA A 62 -3.04 -4.02 5.41
N VAL A 63 -2.45 -4.08 4.23
CA VAL A 63 -1.63 -5.21 3.79
C VAL A 63 -0.21 -4.99 4.29
N TYR A 64 0.28 -5.89 5.14
CA TYR A 64 1.66 -5.82 5.61
C TYR A 64 2.60 -6.41 4.54
N LEU A 65 3.38 -5.55 3.89
CA LEU A 65 4.29 -5.91 2.81
C LEU A 65 5.69 -6.27 3.32
N CYS A 66 6.12 -5.65 4.43
CA CYS A 66 7.39 -5.92 5.08
C CYS A 66 7.31 -5.63 6.58
N GLN A 67 8.05 -6.38 7.39
CA GLN A 67 8.16 -6.19 8.84
C GLN A 67 9.62 -6.23 9.31
N ALA A 68 10.52 -5.54 8.60
CA ALA A 68 11.96 -5.62 8.85
C ALA A 68 12.47 -4.70 9.96
N ASN A 69 11.68 -3.72 10.42
CA ASN A 69 12.10 -2.76 11.45
C ASN A 69 10.92 -2.27 12.27
N HIS A 70 10.86 -2.67 13.54
CA HIS A 70 9.76 -2.31 14.46
C HIS A 70 9.77 -0.86 14.92
N GLN A 71 10.83 -0.09 14.64
CA GLN A 71 10.94 1.32 15.05
C GLN A 71 10.58 2.30 13.93
N HIS A 72 10.51 1.84 12.69
CA HIS A 72 10.19 2.68 11.52
C HIS A 72 9.13 2.02 10.66
N LEU A 73 7.93 2.62 10.67
CA LEU A 73 6.84 2.26 9.79
C LEU A 73 6.75 3.20 8.60
N VAL A 74 6.57 2.62 7.43
CA VAL A 74 6.19 3.29 6.20
C VAL A 74 4.76 2.86 5.84
N ILE A 75 3.87 3.83 5.63
CA ILE A 75 2.51 3.58 5.14
C ILE A 75 2.39 4.20 3.74
N CYS A 76 1.90 3.42 2.79
CA CYS A 76 1.58 3.89 1.44
C CYS A 76 0.12 3.57 1.07
N GLU A 77 -0.36 4.15 -0.02
CA GLU A 77 -1.71 3.88 -0.53
C GLU A 77 -1.79 2.49 -1.17
N GLY A 78 -0.99 2.26 -2.22
CA GLY A 78 -1.07 1.06 -3.05
C GLY A 78 -0.11 -0.06 -2.63
N ILE A 79 -0.48 -1.30 -2.97
CA ILE A 79 0.43 -2.45 -2.87
C ILE A 79 1.63 -2.27 -3.81
N GLU A 80 1.39 -1.85 -5.05
CA GLU A 80 2.44 -1.59 -6.03
C GLU A 80 3.38 -0.49 -5.56
N THR A 81 2.84 0.63 -5.07
CA THR A 81 3.61 1.72 -4.46
C THR A 81 4.56 1.19 -3.39
N GLY A 82 4.04 0.35 -2.47
CA GLY A 82 4.84 -0.26 -1.43
C GLY A 82 5.92 -1.21 -1.96
N ILE A 83 5.61 -2.01 -2.98
CA ILE A 83 6.59 -2.89 -3.63
C ILE A 83 7.68 -2.06 -4.33
N SER A 84 7.33 -0.96 -5.00
CA SER A 84 8.30 -0.08 -5.66
C SER A 84 9.24 0.57 -4.66
N LEU A 85 8.73 0.97 -3.49
CA LEU A 85 9.53 1.46 -2.37
C LEU A 85 10.52 0.41 -1.85
N LEU A 86 10.06 -0.83 -1.64
CA LEU A 86 10.90 -1.95 -1.20
C LEU A 86 11.92 -2.39 -2.26
N SER A 87 11.71 -2.05 -3.53
CA SER A 87 12.56 -2.48 -4.66
C SER A 87 13.79 -1.61 -4.88
N GLY A 88 14.12 -0.71 -3.94
CA GLY A 88 15.39 0.04 -3.95
C GLY A 88 15.25 1.55 -3.73
N LEU A 89 14.04 2.08 -3.56
CA LEU A 89 13.86 3.51 -3.25
C LEU A 89 14.05 3.81 -1.76
N LEU A 90 13.93 2.81 -0.89
CA LEU A 90 14.23 2.94 0.54
C LEU A 90 15.66 2.48 0.83
N SER A 91 16.41 3.35 1.51
CA SER A 91 17.83 3.12 1.84
C SER A 91 18.07 2.34 3.13
N LYS A 92 17.02 2.08 3.92
CA LYS A 92 17.09 1.41 5.23
C LYS A 92 15.98 0.37 5.37
N PRO A 93 16.16 -0.69 6.19
CA PRO A 93 15.10 -1.61 6.53
C PRO A 93 13.93 -0.90 7.23
N VAL A 94 12.70 -1.20 6.79
CA VAL A 94 11.46 -0.63 7.32
C VAL A 94 10.41 -1.71 7.54
N THR A 95 9.46 -1.45 8.42
CA THR A 95 8.13 -2.07 8.33
C THR A 95 7.31 -1.29 7.31
N LEU A 96 6.66 -1.95 6.35
CA LEU A 96 5.90 -1.28 5.29
C LEU A 96 4.50 -1.85 5.13
N TRP A 97 3.50 -0.97 5.19
CA TRP A 97 2.08 -1.31 5.07
C TRP A 97 1.44 -0.58 3.88
N ALA A 98 0.63 -1.29 3.09
CA ALA A 98 -0.22 -0.71 2.06
C ALA A 98 -1.67 -0.62 2.56
N SER A 99 -2.20 0.59 2.65
CA SER A 99 -3.53 0.89 3.20
C SER A 99 -4.69 0.72 2.20
N LEU A 100 -4.37 0.36 0.96
CA LEU A 100 -5.27 -0.02 -0.14
C LEU A 100 -6.06 1.11 -0.81
N SER A 101 -6.22 2.25 -0.13
CA SER A 101 -6.95 3.41 -0.64
C SER A 101 -6.62 4.64 0.19
N THR A 102 -6.93 5.81 -0.35
CA THR A 102 -6.70 7.06 0.37
C THR A 102 -7.54 7.18 1.65
N THR A 103 -8.75 6.62 1.69
CA THR A 103 -9.56 6.52 2.92
C THR A 103 -8.96 5.51 3.91
N GLY A 104 -8.35 4.44 3.39
CA GLY A 104 -7.58 3.49 4.19
C GLY A 104 -6.44 4.16 4.95
N ILE A 105 -5.67 5.05 4.30
CA ILE A 105 -4.60 5.83 4.95
C ILE A 105 -5.12 6.58 6.18
N MET A 106 -6.27 7.26 6.05
CA MET A 106 -6.83 8.07 7.15
C MET A 106 -7.26 7.22 8.35
N HIS A 107 -7.73 5.99 8.11
CA HIS A 107 -8.35 5.16 9.14
C HIS A 107 -7.51 3.99 9.63
N VAL A 108 -6.37 3.68 9.01
CA VAL A 108 -5.51 2.55 9.37
C VAL A 108 -5.19 2.52 10.86
N ASN A 109 -5.29 1.37 11.50
CA ASN A 109 -5.00 1.24 12.92
C ASN A 109 -3.48 1.29 13.13
N LEU A 110 -3.00 2.30 13.85
CA LEU A 110 -1.58 2.47 14.15
C LEU A 110 -1.18 1.57 15.32
N PRO A 111 0.02 0.96 15.26
CA PRO A 111 0.54 0.18 16.37
C PRO A 111 1.01 1.13 17.49
N LYS A 112 0.99 0.64 18.74
CA LYS A 112 1.32 1.48 19.90
C LYS A 112 2.81 1.77 20.10
N CYS A 113 3.70 1.02 19.44
CA CYS A 113 5.10 0.91 19.87
C CYS A 113 6.13 1.51 18.90
N GLN A 114 5.74 2.37 17.96
CA GLN A 114 6.63 2.82 16.89
C GLN A 114 7.16 4.24 17.12
N ALA A 115 8.46 4.40 16.89
CA ALA A 115 9.16 5.68 17.10
C ALA A 115 9.00 6.64 15.90
N ARG A 116 8.90 6.09 14.68
CA ARG A 116 8.87 6.85 13.43
C ARG A 116 7.82 6.32 12.47
N LEU A 117 7.03 7.25 11.91
CA LEU A 117 6.12 7.00 10.79
C LEU A 117 6.57 7.81 9.57
N THR A 118 6.63 7.16 8.41
CA THR A 118 6.74 7.82 7.11
C THR A 118 5.48 7.53 6.30
N VAL A 119 4.76 8.57 5.90
CA VAL A 119 3.62 8.46 4.99
C VAL A 119 4.13 8.70 3.57
N ALA A 120 4.11 7.68 2.74
CA ALA A 120 4.57 7.70 1.36
C ALA A 120 3.37 7.84 0.40
N MET A 121 3.30 8.96 -0.31
CA MET A 121 2.18 9.30 -1.17
C MET A 121 2.63 9.46 -2.62
N ASP A 122 1.77 9.04 -3.55
CA ASP A 122 1.95 9.33 -4.98
C ASP A 122 1.76 10.84 -5.24
N GLY A 123 2.18 11.33 -6.41
CA GLY A 123 2.33 12.76 -6.71
C GLY A 123 1.01 13.56 -6.71
N ASP A 124 -0.11 12.88 -6.85
CA ASP A 124 -1.45 13.42 -7.04
C ASP A 124 -2.31 13.30 -5.76
N ASP A 125 -2.70 14.46 -5.21
CA ASP A 125 -3.66 14.62 -4.10
C ASP A 125 -3.20 14.09 -2.71
N ALA A 126 -1.87 14.05 -2.50
CA ALA A 126 -1.21 13.60 -1.28
C ALA A 126 -1.47 14.45 -0.02
N GLY A 127 -1.66 15.76 -0.19
CA GLY A 127 -1.49 16.73 0.90
C GLY A 127 -2.49 16.57 2.05
N ARG A 128 -3.79 16.67 1.78
CA ARG A 128 -4.80 16.70 2.86
C ARG A 128 -4.92 15.35 3.60
N LYS A 129 -4.83 14.24 2.87
CA LYS A 129 -5.06 12.91 3.44
C LYS A 129 -3.84 12.41 4.24
N ALA A 130 -2.63 12.70 3.78
CA ALA A 130 -1.41 12.42 4.54
C ALA A 130 -1.36 13.23 5.83
N VAL A 131 -1.81 14.49 5.81
CA VAL A 131 -1.87 15.35 7.00
C VAL A 131 -2.80 14.76 8.06
N ALA A 132 -4.00 14.29 7.71
CA ALA A 132 -4.92 13.70 8.68
C ALA A 132 -4.33 12.46 9.38
N LEU A 133 -3.64 11.58 8.63
CA LEU A 133 -2.91 10.46 9.25
C LEU A 133 -1.73 10.96 10.09
N ALA A 134 -1.01 11.97 9.63
CA ALA A 134 0.14 12.52 10.33
C ALA A 134 -0.24 13.14 11.68
N GLU A 135 -1.30 13.94 11.74
CA GLU A 135 -1.82 14.53 12.96
C GLU A 135 -2.24 13.45 13.97
N ARG A 136 -2.97 12.43 13.50
CA ARG A 136 -3.36 11.29 14.34
C ARG A 136 -2.16 10.50 14.83
N ALA A 137 -1.16 10.26 13.99
CA ALA A 137 0.03 9.54 14.40
C ALA A 137 0.86 10.35 15.40
N TYR A 138 0.96 11.66 15.20
CA TYR A 138 1.66 12.55 16.11
C TYR A 138 1.02 12.55 17.50
N SER A 139 -0.31 12.57 17.58
CA SER A 139 -1.02 12.46 18.87
C SER A 139 -0.82 11.10 19.57
N HIS A 140 -0.43 10.07 18.82
CA HIS A 140 -0.05 8.75 19.34
C HIS A 140 1.46 8.65 19.67
N GLY A 141 2.22 9.75 19.60
CA GLY A 141 3.63 9.81 20.00
C GLY A 141 4.63 9.51 18.87
N PHE A 142 4.18 9.41 17.62
CA PHE A 142 5.07 9.16 16.49
C PHE A 142 5.83 10.41 16.07
N LYS A 143 7.10 10.24 15.65
CA LYS A 143 7.77 11.22 14.78
C LYS A 143 7.33 10.97 13.35
N VAL A 144 6.59 11.91 12.76
CA VAL A 144 5.98 11.75 11.44
C VAL A 144 6.78 12.46 10.36
N PHE A 145 6.92 11.79 9.22
CA PHE A 145 7.55 12.30 8.00
C PHE A 145 6.61 12.07 6.82
N ILE A 146 6.52 13.03 5.91
CA ILE A 146 5.80 12.86 4.65
C ILE A 146 6.84 12.72 3.55
N MET A 147 6.65 11.71 2.71
CA MET A 147 7.43 11.49 1.50
C MET A 147 6.44 11.50 0.34
N GLN A 148 6.67 12.36 -0.63
CA GLN A 148 5.81 12.49 -1.80
C GLN A 148 6.62 12.20 -3.05
N ALA A 149 6.04 11.45 -3.98
CA ALA A 149 6.60 11.32 -5.33
C ALA A 149 6.55 12.68 -6.06
N PRO A 150 7.39 12.89 -7.10
CA PRO A 150 7.30 14.08 -7.94
C PRO A 150 5.88 14.27 -8.51
N GLU A 151 5.50 15.51 -8.77
CA GLU A 151 4.19 15.84 -9.34
C GLU A 151 3.96 15.09 -10.66
N GLY A 152 2.79 14.47 -10.81
CA GLY A 152 2.43 13.65 -11.97
C GLY A 152 3.16 12.30 -12.06
N ALA A 153 3.93 11.91 -11.04
CA ALA A 153 4.60 10.61 -10.98
C ALA A 153 4.15 9.78 -9.77
N ASP A 154 4.19 8.47 -9.92
CA ASP A 154 4.09 7.52 -8.81
C ASP A 154 5.47 6.94 -8.47
N TYR A 155 5.56 6.19 -7.38
CA TYR A 155 6.81 5.54 -6.99
C TYR A 155 7.26 4.45 -7.96
N ASN A 156 6.37 3.90 -8.80
CA ASN A 156 6.76 2.93 -9.81
C ASN A 156 7.53 3.61 -10.96
N ASN A 157 7.03 4.74 -11.46
CA ASN A 157 7.71 5.59 -12.43
C ASN A 157 9.06 6.07 -11.88
N CYS A 158 9.13 6.46 -10.60
CA CYS A 158 10.38 6.83 -9.96
C CYS A 158 11.40 5.68 -9.96
N LEU A 159 10.97 4.46 -9.67
CA LEU A 159 11.84 3.28 -9.66
C LEU A 159 12.37 2.95 -11.06
N LEU A 160 11.51 3.00 -12.08
CA LEU A 160 11.90 2.73 -13.46
C LEU A 160 12.95 3.76 -13.94
N ASN A 161 12.68 5.05 -13.72
CA ASN A 161 13.61 6.13 -14.06
C ASN A 161 14.93 6.07 -13.28
N PHE A 162 14.91 5.55 -12.05
CA PHE A 162 16.13 5.37 -11.25
C PHE A 162 17.03 4.26 -11.79
N LYS A 163 16.43 3.19 -12.36
CA LYS A 163 17.18 2.09 -12.97
C LYS A 163 17.78 2.46 -14.33
N GLU A 164 17.11 3.30 -15.12
CA GLU A 164 17.62 3.74 -16.42
C GLU A 164 18.83 4.68 -16.33
N LYS A 165 19.04 5.32 -15.17
CA LYS A 165 20.17 6.24 -14.93
C LYS A 165 21.41 5.58 -14.33
N ARG A 166 21.44 4.26 -14.21
CA ARG A 166 22.57 3.47 -13.69
C ARG A 166 23.16 2.60 -14.79
#